data_AF-A0A352NAY5-F1
#
_entry.id   AF-A0A352NAY5-F1
#
_cell.length_a   1.000
_cell.length_b   1.000
_cell.length_c   1.000
_cell.angle_alpha   90.00
_cell.angle_beta   90.00
_cell.angle_gamma   90.00
#
_symmetry.space_group_name_H-M   'P 1'
#
loop_
_entity.id
_entity.type
_entity.pdbx_description
1 polymer ?
#
loop_
_entity_poly.entity_id
_entity_poly.type
_entity_poly.pdbx_seq_one_letter_code
_entity_poly.pdbx_strand_id
1 'polypeptide(L)'
;IGKSWRHDLVKLEALKDFREDTETLKQLAAVKLENKKDLAALIKEKNGIEVNPEAIFDVQIKRLHAYKRQLLNVLHILKLYFDIKDQPDLEMVPRVFIFGAKAQCTDSFIHLICCCLSHYAALCG
;
A
#
# COMPACT_ATOMS: atom_id res chain seq x y z
N ILE A 1 -25.21 -0.71 12.22
CA ILE A 1 -26.06 -1.31 11.17
C ILE A 1 -26.45 -2.80 11.38
N GLY A 2 -26.32 -3.37 12.59
CA GLY A 2 -26.68 -4.78 12.84
C GLY A 2 -25.75 -5.81 12.16
N LYS A 3 -26.22 -7.05 11.96
CA LYS A 3 -25.43 -8.15 11.36
C LYS A 3 -25.87 -8.57 9.95
N SER A 4 -27.02 -8.09 9.48
CA SER A 4 -27.63 -8.54 8.21
C SER A 4 -26.84 -8.17 6.96
N TRP A 5 -25.94 -7.17 7.04
CA TRP A 5 -25.08 -6.77 5.93
C TRP A 5 -24.13 -7.87 5.45
N ARG A 6 -23.88 -8.90 6.28
CA ARG A 6 -23.06 -10.07 5.90
C ARG A 6 -23.67 -10.90 4.77
N HIS A 7 -24.99 -10.85 4.60
CA HIS A 7 -25.72 -11.58 3.54
C HIS A 7 -26.27 -10.64 2.46
N ASP A 8 -26.33 -9.34 2.74
CA ASP A 8 -26.87 -8.32 1.84
C ASP A 8 -26.00 -7.07 1.88
N LEU A 9 -25.13 -6.94 0.86
CA LEU A 9 -24.16 -5.86 0.77
C LEU A 9 -24.81 -4.48 0.53
N VAL A 10 -26.05 -4.41 0.04
CA VAL A 10 -26.77 -3.14 -0.16
C VAL A 10 -26.95 -2.41 1.17
N LYS A 11 -27.05 -3.15 2.28
CA LYS A 11 -27.18 -2.58 3.63
C LYS A 11 -25.93 -1.83 4.11
N LEU A 12 -24.79 -1.97 3.42
CA LEU A 12 -23.60 -1.15 3.69
C LEU A 12 -23.81 0.32 3.31
N GLU A 13 -24.78 0.64 2.45
CA GLU A 13 -25.09 2.04 2.12
C GLU A 13 -25.50 2.87 3.33
N ALA A 14 -26.10 2.25 4.35
CA ALA A 14 -26.44 2.90 5.62
C ALA A 14 -25.20 3.41 6.39
N LEU A 15 -23.98 2.99 6.02
CA LEU A 15 -22.76 3.58 6.57
C LEU A 15 -22.58 5.06 6.13
N LYS A 16 -23.23 5.49 5.05
CA LYS A 16 -23.18 6.88 4.58
C LYS A 16 -23.75 7.87 5.62
N ASP A 17 -24.66 7.41 6.49
CA ASP A 17 -25.25 8.25 7.54
C ASP A 17 -24.22 8.65 8.62
N PHE A 18 -23.12 7.89 8.75
CA PHE A 18 -22.05 8.13 9.72
C PHE A 18 -20.85 8.88 9.13
N ARG A 19 -20.96 9.42 7.90
CA ARG A 19 -19.84 10.04 7.18
C ARG A 19 -19.20 11.24 7.90
N GLU A 20 -20.00 11.95 8.71
CA GLU A 20 -19.62 13.13 9.48
C GLU A 20 -19.58 12.83 11.00
N ASP A 21 -19.88 11.59 11.41
CA ASP A 21 -19.84 11.20 12.80
C ASP A 21 -18.39 10.98 13.26
N THR A 22 -17.87 11.97 13.99
CA THR A 22 -16.48 11.99 14.46
C THR A 22 -16.10 10.79 15.31
N GLU A 23 -17.02 10.23 16.10
CA GLU A 23 -16.72 9.09 16.97
C GLU A 23 -16.57 7.80 16.14
N THR A 24 -17.51 7.56 15.21
CA THR A 24 -17.39 6.43 14.27
C THR A 24 -16.13 6.54 13.40
N LEU A 25 -15.79 7.74 12.93
CA LEU A 25 -14.58 7.96 12.13
C LEU A 25 -13.29 7.68 12.93
N LYS A 26 -13.23 8.08 14.21
CA LYS A 26 -12.10 7.76 15.09
C LYS A 26 -11.96 6.25 15.30
N GLN A 27 -13.06 5.56 15.57
CA GLN A 27 -13.07 4.10 15.72
C GLN A 27 -12.62 3.40 14.44
N LEU A 28 -13.09 3.87 13.28
CA LEU A 28 -12.68 3.33 11.98
C LEU A 28 -11.16 3.55 11.73
N ALA A 29 -10.65 4.73 12.06
CA ALA A 29 -9.22 5.03 11.96
C ALA A 29 -8.38 4.14 12.89
N ALA A 30 -8.83 3.91 14.11
CA ALA A 30 -8.18 3.00 15.06
C ALA A 30 -8.11 1.56 14.53
N VAL A 31 -9.22 1.03 14.00
CA VAL A 31 -9.25 -0.30 13.37
C VAL A 31 -8.31 -0.36 12.17
N LYS A 32 -8.23 0.70 11.34
CA LYS A 32 -7.27 0.73 10.23
C LYS A 32 -5.83 0.75 10.69
N LEU A 33 -5.52 1.48 11.75
CA LEU A 33 -4.17 1.51 12.32
C LEU A 33 -3.76 0.16 12.90
N GLU A 34 -4.66 -0.53 13.60
CA GLU A 34 -4.42 -1.88 14.13
C GLU A 34 -4.08 -2.88 13.01
N ASN A 35 -4.88 -2.91 11.94
CA ASN A 35 -4.60 -3.76 10.77
C ASN A 35 -3.25 -3.42 10.10
N LYS A 36 -2.82 -2.14 10.12
CA LYS A 36 -1.50 -1.74 9.61
C LYS A 36 -0.36 -2.23 10.50
N LYS A 37 -0.55 -2.26 11.82
CA LYS A 37 0.43 -2.83 12.76
C LYS A 37 0.60 -4.34 12.53
N ASP A 38 -0.50 -5.07 12.34
CA ASP A 38 -0.45 -6.49 12.02
C ASP A 38 0.29 -6.76 10.70
N LEU A 39 0.02 -5.96 9.67
CA LEU A 39 0.74 -6.06 8.41
C LEU A 39 2.22 -5.68 8.54
N ALA A 40 2.55 -4.67 9.34
CA ALA A 40 3.94 -4.29 9.61
C ALA A 40 4.72 -5.43 10.31
N ALA A 41 4.08 -6.10 11.29
CA ALA A 41 4.65 -7.28 11.94
C ALA A 41 4.90 -8.42 10.94
N LEU A 42 3.93 -8.68 10.04
CA LEU A 42 4.07 -9.69 9.00
C LEU A 42 5.22 -9.38 8.00
N ILE A 43 5.40 -8.11 7.62
CA ILE A 43 6.50 -7.69 6.75
C ILE A 43 7.84 -7.89 7.46
N LYS A 44 7.93 -7.53 8.74
CA LYS A 44 9.13 -7.76 9.54
C LYS A 44 9.49 -9.24 9.64
N GLU A 45 8.49 -10.10 9.88
CA GLU A 45 8.68 -11.55 9.94
C GLU A 45 9.17 -12.14 8.61
N LYS A 46 8.55 -11.76 7.49
CA LYS A 46 8.83 -12.39 6.18
C LYS A 46 10.00 -11.80 5.42
N ASN A 47 10.25 -10.50 5.58
CA ASN A 47 11.22 -9.75 4.78
C ASN A 47 12.35 -9.16 5.63
N GLY A 48 12.22 -9.15 6.96
CA GLY A 48 13.20 -8.52 7.86
C GLY A 48 13.17 -7.00 7.86
N ILE A 49 12.17 -6.38 7.20
CA ILE A 49 12.08 -4.92 7.03
C ILE A 49 11.11 -4.35 8.06
N GLU A 50 11.52 -3.30 8.77
CA GLU A 50 10.66 -2.56 9.68
C GLU A 50 9.98 -1.39 8.95
N VAL A 51 8.66 -1.29 9.05
CA VAL A 51 7.87 -0.27 8.36
C VAL A 51 7.02 0.50 9.37
N ASN A 52 6.91 1.82 9.18
CA ASN A 52 6.12 2.68 10.06
C ASN A 52 4.61 2.53 9.79
N PRO A 53 3.79 2.00 10.72
CA PRO A 53 2.35 1.83 10.53
C PRO A 53 1.56 3.14 10.52
N GLU A 54 2.16 4.29 10.82
CA GLU A 54 1.52 5.62 10.69
C GLU A 54 1.64 6.18 9.27
N ALA A 55 2.64 5.73 8.49
CA ALA A 55 2.83 6.12 7.10
C ALA A 55 1.68 5.63 6.19
N ILE A 56 1.42 6.29 5.07
CA ILE A 56 0.43 5.82 4.10
C ILE A 56 0.91 4.48 3.51
N PHE A 57 0.09 3.44 3.60
CA PHE A 57 0.37 2.15 2.96
C PHE A 57 -0.20 2.17 1.54
N ASP A 58 0.66 2.35 0.55
CA ASP A 58 0.31 2.31 -0.87
C ASP A 58 0.51 0.89 -1.40
N VAL A 59 -0.61 0.18 -1.60
CA VAL A 59 -0.60 -1.27 -1.82
C VAL A 59 -1.03 -1.61 -3.25
N GLN A 60 -0.13 -2.23 -4.02
CA GLN A 60 -0.43 -2.74 -5.35
C GLN A 60 -0.26 -4.27 -5.40
N ILE A 61 -1.35 -4.99 -5.09
CA ILE A 61 -1.38 -6.46 -5.11
C ILE A 61 -2.14 -6.96 -6.34
N LYS A 62 -1.41 -7.36 -7.38
CA LYS A 62 -1.95 -7.92 -8.63
C LYS A 62 -0.91 -8.81 -9.33
N ARG A 63 -1.35 -9.71 -10.22
CA ARG A 63 -0.44 -10.43 -11.14
C ARG A 63 0.46 -9.42 -11.89
N LEU A 64 1.74 -9.72 -12.07
CA LEU A 64 2.61 -8.85 -12.87
C LEU A 64 2.18 -8.89 -14.33
N HIS A 65 2.00 -7.71 -14.93
CA HIS A 65 1.71 -7.57 -16.35
C HIS A 65 1.93 -6.12 -16.80
N ALA A 66 2.52 -5.91 -17.98
CA ALA A 66 2.76 -4.57 -18.53
C ALA A 66 1.55 -3.61 -18.45
N TYR A 67 0.34 -4.04 -18.84
CA TYR A 67 -0.86 -3.18 -18.82
C TYR A 67 -1.32 -2.81 -17.41
N LYS A 68 -0.94 -3.56 -16.37
CA LYS A 68 -1.29 -3.25 -14.99
C LYS A 68 -0.43 -2.14 -14.41
N ARG A 69 0.54 -1.65 -15.19
CA ARG A 69 1.30 -0.42 -14.92
C ARG A 69 2.00 -0.42 -13.56
N GLN A 70 2.49 -1.58 -13.10
CA GLN A 70 3.40 -1.63 -11.94
C GLN A 70 4.66 -0.80 -12.20
N LEU A 71 5.17 -0.81 -13.44
CA LEU A 71 6.30 0.03 -13.84
C LEU A 71 6.01 1.52 -13.64
N LEU A 72 4.80 1.99 -13.95
CA LEU A 72 4.42 3.39 -13.74
C LEU A 72 4.43 3.74 -12.25
N ASN A 73 4.01 2.82 -11.39
CA ASN A 73 4.08 3.03 -9.94
C ASN A 73 5.54 3.12 -9.47
N VAL A 74 6.44 2.29 -10.01
CA VAL A 74 7.89 2.40 -9.72
C VAL A 74 8.46 3.73 -10.18
N LEU A 75 8.11 4.20 -11.38
CA LEU A 75 8.56 5.52 -11.86
C LEU A 75 8.08 6.65 -10.95
N HIS A 76 6.87 6.54 -10.40
CA HIS A 76 6.35 7.50 -9.43
C HIS A 76 7.14 7.45 -8.11
N ILE A 77 7.48 6.26 -7.60
CA ILE A 77 8.34 6.11 -6.41
C ILE A 77 9.70 6.76 -6.64
N LEU A 78 10.30 6.56 -7.82
CA LEU A 78 11.57 7.19 -8.18
C LEU A 78 11.46 8.71 -8.19
N LYS A 79 10.39 9.26 -8.75
CA LYS A 79 10.15 10.70 -8.74
C LYS A 79 10.09 11.24 -7.30
N LEU A 80 9.33 10.60 -6.42
CA LEU A 80 9.24 10.98 -5.00
C LEU A 80 10.60 10.89 -4.31
N TYR A 81 11.38 9.84 -4.59
CA TYR A 81 12.71 9.68 -4.03
C TYR A 81 13.66 10.81 -4.48
N PHE A 82 13.67 11.16 -5.77
CA PHE A 82 14.49 12.27 -6.26
C PHE A 82 14.02 13.62 -5.69
N ASP A 83 12.72 13.83 -5.52
CA ASP A 83 12.20 15.07 -4.93
C ASP A 83 12.67 15.26 -3.49
N ILE A 84 12.70 14.20 -2.67
CA ILE A 84 13.25 14.24 -1.30
C ILE A 84 14.76 14.52 -1.33
N LYS A 85 15.47 13.90 -2.28
CA LYS A 85 16.92 14.03 -2.39
C LYS A 85 17.35 15.44 -2.81
N ASP A 86 16.61 16.04 -3.74
CA ASP A 86 16.88 17.37 -4.26
C ASP A 86 16.39 18.48 -3.30
N GLN A 87 15.33 18.21 -2.53
CA GLN A 87 14.76 19.14 -1.55
C GLN A 87 14.54 18.43 -0.20
N PRO A 88 15.54 18.43 0.69
CA PRO A 88 15.45 17.76 1.99
C PRO A 88 14.35 18.31 2.90
N ASP A 89 13.99 19.59 2.76
CA ASP A 89 12.96 20.27 3.54
C ASP A 89 11.55 20.10 2.96
N LEU A 90 11.39 19.27 1.92
CA LEU A 90 10.10 19.03 1.29
C LEU A 90 9.15 18.32 2.26
N GLU A 91 8.07 19.01 2.64
CA GLU A 91 7.03 18.44 3.49
C GLU A 91 6.24 17.37 2.72
N MET A 92 6.59 16.11 2.92
CA MET A 92 5.86 14.97 2.36
C MET A 92 5.41 14.00 3.45
N VAL A 93 4.15 13.55 3.30
CA VAL A 93 3.61 12.51 4.17
C VAL A 93 4.35 11.19 3.90
N PRO A 94 4.91 10.53 4.94
CA PRO A 94 5.61 9.27 4.80
C PRO A 94 4.74 8.21 4.12
N ARG A 95 5.33 7.42 3.22
CA ARG A 95 4.63 6.34 2.50
C ARG A 95 5.44 5.05 2.49
N VAL A 96 4.73 3.93 2.60
CA VAL A 96 5.26 2.58 2.46
C VAL A 96 4.60 1.97 1.24
N PHE A 97 5.40 1.69 0.20
CA PHE A 97 4.93 1.06 -1.02
C PHE A 97 5.05 -0.47 -0.91
N ILE A 98 3.92 -1.16 -1.02
CA ILE A 98 3.82 -2.61 -0.85
C ILE A 98 3.37 -3.24 -2.17
N PHE A 99 4.25 -4.05 -2.77
CA PHE A 99 3.95 -4.81 -3.98
C PHE A 99 3.75 -6.28 -3.67
N GLY A 100 2.61 -6.83 -4.08
CA GLY A 100 2.34 -8.27 -4.00
C GLY A 100 2.03 -8.83 -5.37
N ALA A 101 2.99 -9.50 -5.99
CA ALA A 101 2.83 -9.90 -7.39
C ALA A 101 3.57 -11.20 -7.71
N LYS A 102 2.97 -12.00 -8.60
CA LYS A 102 3.57 -13.21 -9.18
C LYS A 102 3.82 -12.97 -10.67
N ALA A 103 5.04 -13.24 -11.13
CA ALA A 103 5.42 -13.20 -12.54
C ALA A 103 5.12 -14.53 -13.24
N GLN A 104 4.89 -14.48 -14.55
CA GLN A 104 5.02 -15.65 -15.43
C GLN A 104 6.47 -15.64 -15.96
N CYS A 105 7.19 -16.76 -15.83
CA CYS A 105 8.63 -16.83 -16.12
C CYS A 105 9.02 -16.52 -17.57
N THR A 106 8.10 -16.66 -18.52
CA THR A 106 8.41 -16.60 -19.95
C THR A 106 8.43 -15.19 -20.55
N ASP A 107 8.02 -14.18 -19.80
CA ASP A 107 7.83 -12.82 -20.30
C ASP A 107 8.96 -11.90 -19.81
N SER A 108 9.87 -11.55 -20.73
CA SER A 108 11.11 -10.80 -20.43
C SER A 108 10.82 -9.41 -19.86
N PHE A 109 9.74 -8.77 -20.29
CA PHE A 109 9.33 -7.46 -19.78
C PHE A 109 8.83 -7.54 -18.34
N ILE A 110 8.14 -8.63 -17.99
CA ILE A 110 7.65 -8.87 -16.61
C ILE A 110 8.83 -9.17 -15.68
N HIS A 111 9.83 -9.91 -16.16
CA HIS A 111 11.06 -10.17 -15.41
C HIS A 111 11.80 -8.87 -15.08
N LEU A 112 11.94 -7.96 -16.05
CA LEU A 112 12.56 -6.64 -15.85
C LEU A 112 11.85 -5.83 -14.76
N ILE A 113 10.52 -5.78 -14.77
CA ILE A 113 9.75 -5.06 -13.73
C ILE A 113 10.03 -5.63 -12.34
N CYS A 114 10.10 -6.97 -12.22
CA CYS A 114 10.39 -7.62 -10.96
C CYS A 114 11.81 -7.30 -10.46
N CYS A 115 12.80 -7.30 -11.36
CA CYS A 115 14.17 -6.93 -11.04
C CYS A 115 14.28 -5.46 -10.60
N CYS A 116 13.61 -4.53 -11.29
CA CYS A 116 13.59 -3.13 -10.89
C CYS A 116 13.00 -2.96 -9.48
N LEU A 117 11.85 -3.60 -9.20
CA LEU A 117 11.21 -3.53 -7.89
C LEU A 117 12.15 -4.01 -6.76
N SER A 118 12.76 -5.18 -6.92
CA SER A 118 13.67 -5.73 -5.92
C SER A 118 14.94 -4.89 -5.74
N HIS A 119 15.51 -4.38 -6.84
CA HIS A 119 16.72 -3.56 -6.79
C HIS A 119 16.48 -2.23 -6.08
N TYR A 120 15.38 -1.54 -6.39
CA TYR A 120 15.07 -0.26 -5.74
C TYR A 120 14.64 -0.41 -4.28
N ALA A 121 13.95 -1.50 -3.93
CA ALA A 121 13.66 -1.80 -2.53
C ALA A 121 14.94 -1.93 -1.69
N ALA A 122 16.01 -2.50 -2.24
CA ALA A 122 17.30 -2.63 -1.56
C ALA A 122 18.10 -1.32 -1.48
N LEU A 123 17.87 -0.37 -2.39
CA LEU A 123 18.54 0.95 -2.38
C LEU A 123 17.93 1.93 -1.38
N CYS A 124 16.67 1.72 -0.99
CA CYS A 124 15.93 2.62 -0.09
C CYS A 124 15.91 2.12 1.37
N GLY A 125 16.48 0.95 1.64
CA GLY A 125 16.54 0.32 2.97
C GLY A 125 17.85 0.55 3.70
#